data_AF-A0A1Y1NB05-F1
#
_entry.id   AF-A0A1Y1NB05-F1
#
_cell.length_a   1.000
_cell.length_b   1.000
_cell.length_c   1.000
_cell.angle_alpha   90.00
_cell.angle_beta   90.00
_cell.angle_gamma   90.00
#
_symmetry.space_group_name_H-M   'P 1'
#
loop_
_entity.id
_entity.type
_entity.pdbx_description
1 polymer ?
#
loop_
_entity_poly.entity_id
_entity_poly.type
_entity_poly.pdbx_seq_one_letter_code
_entity_poly.pdbx_strand_id
1 'polypeptide(L)'
;FSFAEYFLKSDKRIGICHGDDLAFIFYTYHGLSKYTSKDEKMKNILLDIWTSFAKTGVPKVQGVEWKPVSRNAKSDIVYLDIRSPDEIQVREVSEMGHRSFWDSLGIQENENLFKSKKEEL
;
A
#
# COMPACT_ATOMS: atom_id res chain seq x y z
N PHE A 1 17.04 4.23 1.43
CA PHE A 1 17.31 3.15 0.47
C PHE A 1 16.10 3.01 -0.43
N SER A 2 16.30 2.78 -1.73
CA SER A 2 15.27 2.36 -2.68
C SER A 2 15.85 1.28 -3.61
N PHE A 3 15.07 0.25 -3.92
CA PHE A 3 15.40 -0.75 -4.91
C PHE A 3 15.52 -0.16 -6.31
N ALA A 4 14.79 0.92 -6.61
CA ALA A 4 14.88 1.58 -7.91
C ALA A 4 16.29 2.17 -8.12
N GLU A 5 16.81 2.87 -7.11
CA GLU A 5 18.18 3.41 -7.10
C GLU A 5 19.20 2.27 -7.23
N TYR A 6 18.99 1.17 -6.51
CA TYR A 6 19.85 -0.02 -6.55
C TYR A 6 19.89 -0.68 -7.93
N PHE A 7 18.74 -0.98 -8.54
CA PHE A 7 18.66 -1.68 -9.82
C PHE A 7 19.09 -0.79 -11.00
N LEU A 8 18.81 0.50 -10.94
CA LEU A 8 19.19 1.46 -11.98
C LEU A 8 20.61 1.98 -11.82
N LYS A 9 21.30 1.64 -10.72
CA LYS A 9 22.65 2.13 -10.39
C LYS A 9 22.72 3.66 -10.49
N SER A 10 21.73 4.34 -9.91
CA SER A 10 21.60 5.79 -9.98
C SER A 10 21.27 6.36 -8.60
N ASP A 11 21.96 7.43 -8.24
CA ASP A 11 21.69 8.19 -7.00
C ASP A 11 20.54 9.20 -7.17
N LYS A 12 19.83 9.14 -8.30
CA LYS A 12 18.64 9.97 -8.53
C LYS A 12 17.47 9.41 -7.74
N ARG A 13 16.90 10.24 -6.86
CA ARG A 13 15.63 9.95 -6.20
C ARG A 13 14.49 9.97 -7.22
N ILE A 14 14.10 8.78 -7.64
CA ILE A 14 13.06 8.55 -8.66
C ILE A 14 11.71 8.12 -8.06
N GLY A 15 11.60 8.13 -6.73
CA GLY A 15 10.39 7.79 -5.99
C GLY A 15 10.49 6.44 -5.30
N ILE A 16 9.34 5.91 -4.92
CA ILE A 16 9.18 4.61 -4.25
C ILE A 16 8.82 3.58 -5.32
N CYS A 17 9.53 2.46 -5.38
CA CYS A 17 9.19 1.37 -6.29
C CYS A 17 8.63 0.16 -5.57
N HIS A 18 8.22 -0.83 -6.37
CA HIS A 18 7.75 -2.11 -5.87
C HIS A 18 8.82 -2.78 -4.98
N GLY A 19 8.40 -3.19 -3.77
CA GLY A 19 9.24 -3.89 -2.80
C GLY A 19 10.02 -3.00 -1.83
N ASP A 20 10.05 -1.67 -2.00
CA ASP A 20 10.77 -0.75 -1.10
C ASP A 20 10.31 -0.86 0.37
N ASP A 21 9.03 -1.14 0.59
CA ASP A 21 8.43 -1.38 1.90
C ASP A 21 8.95 -2.66 2.57
N LEU A 22 9.25 -3.70 1.79
CA LEU A 22 9.77 -4.97 2.32
C LEU A 22 11.15 -4.80 2.97
N ALA A 23 11.95 -3.82 2.53
CA ALA A 23 13.21 -3.50 3.15
C ALA A 23 13.02 -3.11 4.63
N PHE A 24 11.89 -2.53 5.00
CA PHE A 24 11.57 -2.12 6.37
C PHE A 24 10.90 -3.23 7.21
N ILE A 25 10.47 -4.33 6.60
CA ILE A 25 9.78 -5.42 7.30
C ILE A 25 10.71 -6.63 7.48
N PHE A 26 11.49 -6.94 6.45
CA PHE A 26 12.38 -8.09 6.43
C PHE A 26 13.83 -7.65 6.34
N TYR A 27 14.70 -8.45 6.93
CA TYR A 27 16.13 -8.30 6.67
C TYR A 27 16.40 -8.56 5.19
N THR A 28 17.09 -7.64 4.52
CA THR A 28 17.52 -7.81 3.13
C THR A 28 19.03 -7.90 3.05
N TYR A 29 19.53 -8.88 2.29
CA TYR A 29 20.95 -9.18 2.17
C TYR A 29 21.74 -8.10 1.41
N HIS A 30 21.05 -7.24 0.65
CA HIS A 30 21.65 -6.28 -0.29
C HIS A 30 22.36 -5.08 0.35
N GLY A 31 22.78 -5.20 1.61
CA GLY A 31 23.60 -4.19 2.27
C GLY A 31 22.93 -2.83 2.24
N LEU A 32 21.69 -2.76 2.72
CA LEU A 32 21.01 -1.49 2.94
C LEU A 32 22.00 -0.58 3.67
N SER A 33 22.30 0.57 3.07
CA SER A 33 22.98 1.67 3.75
C SER A 33 22.48 1.78 5.19
N LYS A 34 23.37 2.02 6.17
CA LYS A 34 22.99 2.18 7.58
C LYS A 34 21.68 2.96 7.68
N TYR A 35 20.66 2.34 8.26
CA TYR A 35 19.38 2.99 8.47
C TYR A 35 19.60 4.36 9.13
N THR A 36 19.01 5.39 8.54
CA THR A 36 18.91 6.67 9.23
C THR A 36 17.94 6.52 10.39
N SER A 37 17.96 7.45 11.34
CA SER A 37 16.97 7.47 12.42
C SER A 37 15.52 7.56 11.90
N LYS A 38 15.30 8.19 10.74
CA LYS A 38 13.99 8.20 10.08
C LYS A 38 13.62 6.83 9.53
N ASP A 39 14.57 6.12 8.93
CA ASP A 39 14.32 4.77 8.43
C ASP A 39 13.99 3.80 9.58
N GLU A 40 14.68 3.91 10.71
CA GLU A 40 14.38 3.10 11.90
C GLU A 40 12.99 3.39 12.47
N LYS A 41 12.56 4.65 12.48
CA LYS A 41 11.19 5.01 12.86
C LYS A 41 10.19 4.41 11.88
N MET A 42 10.44 4.50 10.57
CA MET A 42 9.55 3.92 9.55
C MET A 42 9.42 2.41 9.70
N LYS A 43 10.55 1.72 9.90
CA LYS A 43 10.62 0.29 10.21
C LYS A 43 9.71 -0.06 11.40
N ASN A 44 9.85 0.65 12.51
CA ASN A 44 9.05 0.38 13.71
C ASN A 44 7.55 0.62 13.46
N ILE A 45 7.19 1.67 12.73
CA ILE A 45 5.79 1.96 12.37
C ILE A 45 5.21 0.83 11.51
N LEU A 46 5.91 0.38 10.46
CA LEU A 46 5.41 -0.69 9.59
C LEU A 46 5.30 -2.03 10.34
N LEU A 47 6.27 -2.35 11.20
CA LEU A 47 6.22 -3.54 12.04
C LEU A 47 5.08 -3.49 13.06
N ASP A 48 4.81 -2.34 13.68
CA ASP A 48 3.67 -2.15 14.58
C ASP A 48 2.35 -2.39 13.83
N ILE A 49 2.18 -1.81 12.64
CA ILE A 49 0.99 -1.99 11.80
C ILE A 49 0.78 -3.48 11.46
N TRP A 50 1.82 -4.15 10.96
CA TRP A 50 1.76 -5.56 10.56
C TRP A 50 1.47 -6.48 11.74
N THR A 51 2.23 -6.33 12.84
CA THR A 51 2.13 -7.25 13.99
C THR A 51 0.87 -7.04 14.80
N SER A 52 0.36 -5.81 14.91
CA SER A 52 -0.92 -5.54 15.57
C SER A 52 -2.08 -6.12 14.77
N PHE A 53 -2.11 -5.90 13.45
CA PHE A 53 -3.13 -6.50 12.59
C PHE A 53 -3.13 -8.02 12.67
N ALA A 54 -1.94 -8.66 12.62
CA ALA A 54 -1.83 -10.11 12.76
C ALA A 54 -2.35 -10.64 14.11
N LYS A 55 -2.22 -9.85 15.20
CA LYS A 55 -2.66 -10.24 16.55
C LYS A 55 -4.16 -10.02 16.78
N THR A 56 -4.73 -8.92 16.29
CA THR A 56 -6.06 -8.45 16.71
C THR A 56 -7.03 -8.21 15.55
N GLY A 57 -6.55 -8.27 14.30
CA GLY A 57 -7.31 -7.85 13.12
C GLY A 57 -7.46 -6.33 12.97
N VAL A 58 -6.85 -5.52 13.84
CA VAL A 58 -6.91 -4.06 13.80
C VAL A 58 -5.48 -3.49 13.79
N PRO A 59 -5.08 -2.77 12.73
CA PRO A 59 -3.74 -2.19 12.65
C PRO A 59 -3.61 -1.01 13.61
N LYS A 60 -2.53 -0.97 14.37
CA LYS A 60 -2.16 0.15 15.24
C LYS A 60 -1.34 1.15 14.45
N VAL A 61 -1.91 2.32 14.23
CA VAL A 61 -1.23 3.48 13.62
C VAL A 61 -1.20 4.60 14.66
N GLN A 62 -0.04 5.19 14.90
CA GLN A 62 0.09 6.23 15.93
C GLN A 62 -0.71 7.47 15.53
N GLY A 63 -1.64 7.90 16.39
CA GLY A 63 -2.41 9.14 16.22
C GLY A 63 -3.49 9.09 15.14
N VAL A 64 -3.75 7.94 14.52
CA VAL A 64 -4.70 7.81 13.41
C VAL A 64 -5.58 6.57 13.59
N GLU A 65 -6.89 6.74 13.48
CA GLU A 65 -7.84 5.62 13.40
C GLU A 65 -7.99 5.20 11.93
N TRP A 66 -7.40 4.05 11.56
CA TRP A 66 -7.53 3.50 10.21
C TRP A 66 -8.69 2.50 10.15
N LYS A 67 -9.81 2.93 9.57
CA LYS A 67 -11.04 2.12 9.46
C LYS A 67 -11.00 1.18 8.26
N PRO A 68 -11.68 0.01 8.35
CA PRO A 68 -11.84 -0.88 7.20
C PRO A 68 -12.56 -0.19 6.03
N VAL A 69 -12.22 -0.61 4.81
CA VAL A 69 -12.89 -0.15 3.59
C VAL A 69 -14.37 -0.56 3.61
N SER A 70 -15.23 0.31 3.08
CA SER A 70 -16.66 0.05 2.93
C SER A 70 -16.91 -1.20 2.08
N ARG A 71 -17.93 -1.98 2.45
CA ARG A 71 -18.42 -3.10 1.61
C ARG A 71 -19.16 -2.62 0.37
N ASN A 72 -19.58 -1.35 0.33
CA ASN A 72 -20.22 -0.77 -0.84
C ASN A 72 -19.15 -0.37 -1.86
N ALA A 73 -19.13 -1.05 -3.00
CA ALA A 73 -18.15 -0.81 -4.07
C ALA A 73 -18.21 0.60 -4.69
N LYS A 74 -19.29 1.35 -4.44
CA LYS A 74 -19.47 2.75 -4.87
C LYS A 74 -19.00 3.78 -3.85
N SER A 75 -18.67 3.36 -2.63
CA SER A 75 -18.08 4.25 -1.63
C SER A 75 -16.66 4.61 -2.03
N ASP A 76 -16.23 5.81 -1.67
CA ASP A 76 -14.84 6.20 -1.82
C ASP A 76 -13.92 5.26 -1.02
N ILE A 77 -12.71 5.09 -1.53
CA ILE A 77 -11.71 4.23 -0.90
C ILE A 77 -10.99 5.04 0.16
N VAL A 78 -11.14 4.61 1.40
CA VAL A 78 -10.40 5.14 2.55
C VAL A 78 -9.12 4.34 2.72
N TYR A 79 -7.97 5.02 2.68
CA TYR A 79 -6.66 4.40 2.78
C TYR A 79 -5.72 5.20 3.69
N LEU A 80 -4.70 4.52 4.20
CA LEU A 80 -3.66 5.15 5.00
C LEU A 80 -2.56 5.68 4.06
N ASP A 81 -2.36 6.99 4.05
CA ASP A 81 -1.27 7.65 3.32
C ASP A 81 -0.07 7.85 4.25
N ILE A 82 1.01 7.11 4.00
CA ILE A 82 2.27 7.17 4.73
C ILE A 82 3.30 7.82 3.81
N ARG A 83 3.59 9.11 4.04
CA ARG A 83 4.60 9.85 3.26
C ARG A 83 5.95 9.88 3.96
N SER A 84 5.93 9.85 5.29
CA SER A 84 7.12 9.76 6.13
C SER A 84 6.74 9.27 7.53
N PRO A 85 7.70 8.93 8.40
CA PRO A 85 7.42 8.56 9.79
C PRO A 85 6.66 9.61 10.59
N ASP A 86 6.75 10.88 10.17
CA ASP A 86 6.15 12.02 10.87
C ASP A 86 4.92 12.57 10.11
N GLU A 87 4.59 12.02 8.92
CA GLU A 87 3.45 12.43 8.09
C GLU A 87 2.64 11.19 7.68
N ILE A 88 1.68 10.84 8.52
CA ILE A 88 0.77 9.71 8.34
C ILE A 88 -0.65 10.23 8.53
N GLN A 89 -1.53 9.95 7.57
CA GLN A 89 -2.92 10.39 7.64
C GLN A 89 -3.84 9.44 6.88
N VAL A 90 -5.09 9.37 7.29
CA VAL A 90 -6.12 8.72 6.49
C VAL A 90 -6.58 9.67 5.39
N ARG A 91 -6.68 9.14 4.17
CA ARG A 91 -7.21 9.85 3.01
C ARG A 91 -8.36 9.05 2.41
N GLU A 92 -9.15 9.74 1.61
CA GLU A 92 -10.29 9.20 0.89
C GLU A 92 -10.17 9.61 -0.58
N VAL A 93 -10.49 8.70 -1.49
CA VAL A 93 -10.44 8.94 -2.93
C VAL A 93 -11.54 8.17 -3.65
N SER A 94 -12.25 8.84 -4.55
CA SER A 94 -13.31 8.22 -5.36
C SER A 94 -12.75 7.40 -6.53
N GLU A 95 -11.64 7.85 -7.13
CA GLU A 95 -11.02 7.25 -8.33
C GLU A 95 -9.59 6.76 -8.05
N MET A 96 -9.45 5.74 -7.20
CA MET A 96 -8.15 5.12 -6.96
C MET A 96 -7.68 4.35 -8.20
N GLY A 97 -6.45 4.58 -8.65
CA GLY A 97 -5.83 3.79 -9.72
C GLY A 97 -6.52 3.90 -11.09
N HIS A 98 -7.27 4.98 -11.34
CA HIS A 98 -8.05 5.16 -12.57
C HIS A 98 -9.08 4.03 -12.79
N ARG A 99 -9.76 3.61 -11.74
CA ARG A 99 -10.74 2.51 -11.78
C ARG A 99 -11.76 2.66 -12.90
N SER A 100 -12.34 3.85 -13.10
CA SER A 100 -13.29 4.11 -14.18
C SER A 100 -12.75 3.78 -15.58
N PHE A 101 -11.47 4.03 -15.84
CA PHE A 101 -10.83 3.65 -17.08
C PHE A 101 -10.74 2.14 -17.22
N TRP A 102 -10.25 1.42 -16.21
CA TRP A 102 -10.11 -0.04 -16.25
C TRP A 102 -11.47 -0.74 -16.36
N ASP A 103 -12.48 -0.28 -15.61
CA ASP A 103 -13.86 -0.79 -15.68
C ASP A 103 -14.45 -0.64 -17.10
N SER A 104 -14.06 0.41 -17.83
CA SER A 104 -14.56 0.67 -19.20
C SER A 104 -14.05 -0.31 -20.26
N LEU A 105 -12.97 -1.04 -19.98
CA LEU A 105 -12.34 -1.95 -20.94
C LEU A 105 -13.13 -3.26 -21.13
N GLY A 106 -14.13 -3.54 -20.28
CA GLY A 106 -14.95 -4.76 -20.38
C GLY A 106 -14.16 -6.04 -20.13
N ILE A 107 -13.05 -5.95 -19.38
CA ILE A 107 -12.21 -7.10 -19.05
C ILE A 107 -13.01 -8.07 -18.17
N GLN A 108 -12.90 -9.37 -18.47
CA GLN A 108 -13.48 -10.43 -17.64
C GLN A 108 -12.65 -10.63 -16.36
N GLU A 109 -12.68 -9.64 -15.49
CA GLU A 109 -12.09 -9.72 -14.16
C GLU A 109 -12.93 -10.63 -13.25
N ASN A 110 -12.37 -11.05 -12.11
CA ASN A 110 -12.97 -12.06 -11.22
C ASN A 110 -14.39 -11.67 -10.76
N GLU A 111 -14.65 -10.38 -10.57
CA GLU A 111 -15.93 -9.76 -10.25
C GLU A 111 -16.99 -9.86 -11.37
N ASN A 112 -16.55 -10.08 -12.61
CA ASN A 112 -17.37 -10.11 -13.81
C ASN A 112 -17.46 -11.52 -14.43
N LEU A 113 -16.60 -12.45 -14.02
CA LEU A 113 -16.57 -13.85 -14.49
C LEU A 113 -17.93 -14.56 -14.46
N PHE A 114 -18.78 -14.23 -13.48
CA PHE A 114 -20.08 -14.88 -13.30
C PHE A 114 -21.28 -14.04 -13.76
N LYS A 115 -21.06 -12.78 -14.19
CA LYS A 115 -22.13 -11.93 -14.72
C LYS A 115 -22.47 -12.30 -16.16
N SER A 116 -21.47 -12.62 -16.99
CA SER A 116 -21.67 -13.00 -18.40
C SER A 116 -22.49 -14.29 -18.57
N LYS A 117 -22.37 -15.25 -17.65
CA LYS A 117 -23.14 -16.51 -17.71
C LYS A 117 -24.64 -16.37 -17.48
N LYS A 118 -25.11 -15.25 -16.92
CA LYS A 118 -26.55 -15.05 -16.64
C LYS A 118 -27.31 -14.44 -17.82
N GLU A 119 -26.62 -13.92 -18.83
CA GLU A 119 -27.25 -13.30 -20.00
C GLU A 119 -27.50 -14.30 -21.16
N GLU A 120 -27.02 -15.54 -21.03
CA GLU A 120 -27.16 -16.61 -22.05
C GLU A 120 -28.26 -17.65 -21.73
N LEU A 121 -29.18 -17.37 -20.80
CA LEU A 121 -30.30 -18.26 -20.42
C LEU A 121 -31.67 -17.57 -20.49
#